data_AF-A0A2P5W449-F1
#
_entry.id   AF-A0A2P5W449-F1
#
_cell.length_a   1.000
_cell.length_b   1.000
_cell.length_c   1.000
_cell.angle_alpha   90.00
_cell.angle_beta   90.00
_cell.angle_gamma   90.00
#
_symmetry.space_group_name_H-M   'P 1'
#
loop_
_entity.id
_entity.type
_entity.pdbx_description
1 polymer ?
#
loop_
_entity_poly.entity_id
_entity_poly.type
_entity_poly.pdbx_seq_one_letter_code
_entity_poly.pdbx_strand_id
1 'polypeptide(L)'
;MESEKSNYGAIMVYFTKPSWAFLVLLFTVIAILSLQISPKAIILPFPLFPVPGSSELNFESDFDPGSCAAIFGELPERKLVMSLKDFGGVGNGKTSNTAAFRKALDYMQRFSEKGGAQLNVPQGKWLTGSFNLTSNFTLFLEQGAVILGSQDSEEWPIVEPLPSYGRGRERLGGRHISLIHGDGLTNVVITGNNGTIDGQGRIWWELWWNRTLNHTRGHLVELMNSNNILISNLTFRNSPFWTIHPVYCSNVVVKGMTILAPLNAPNTDGIDPDSSTNVCIEDCYIESGDDLVAIKSGWDQYGIKMARPSSNIKVRRISGTTPTCSGVGIGSEMSGGIFNVTIENMHVWNSAAGVRIKTDKGRGGYIANITIRNIMMERVKIPIRLSRGSNDHPDDRWDPKAIPKIRGIFISNIVSLNSTKAPVLAGIRGASFEGLCFKNVTLLGLSPNAAWHCEFVSGCTNAVFPLPCPHLQNNGSSTCCS
;
A
#
# COMPACT_ATOMS: atom_id res chain seq x y z
N MET A 1 -46.19 -33.40 57.16
CA MET A 1 -46.65 -34.78 56.87
C MET A 1 -45.63 -35.38 55.93
N GLU A 2 -44.51 -35.92 56.44
CA GLU A 2 -44.40 -37.32 56.89
C GLU A 2 -44.88 -38.30 55.80
N SER A 3 -43.96 -39.03 55.15
CA SER A 3 -43.46 -40.30 55.70
C SER A 3 -42.26 -40.85 54.92
N GLU A 4 -41.24 -41.25 55.67
CA GLU A 4 -40.30 -42.36 55.41
C GLU A 4 -41.04 -43.64 54.90
N LYS A 5 -40.49 -44.72 54.32
CA LYS A 5 -39.16 -45.36 54.25
C LYS A 5 -39.30 -46.53 53.26
N SER A 6 -38.22 -46.99 52.61
CA SER A 6 -37.88 -48.42 52.56
C SER A 6 -36.57 -48.65 51.79
N ASN A 7 -35.55 -49.10 52.52
CA ASN A 7 -34.30 -49.65 52.02
C ASN A 7 -34.49 -51.13 51.64
N TYR A 8 -33.97 -51.53 50.48
CA TYR A 8 -33.51 -52.90 50.24
C TYR A 8 -32.10 -52.83 49.66
N GLY A 9 -31.15 -53.42 50.39
CA GLY A 9 -29.75 -53.52 49.98
C GLY A 9 -29.52 -54.65 48.98
N ALA A 10 -28.63 -54.41 48.02
CA ALA A 10 -27.97 -55.44 47.24
C ALA A 10 -26.51 -55.02 47.04
N ILE A 11 -25.60 -55.89 47.50
CA ILE A 11 -24.15 -55.77 47.34
C ILE A 11 -23.82 -56.02 45.85
N MET A 12 -23.20 -55.04 45.19
CA MET A 12 -22.63 -55.19 43.85
C MET A 12 -21.27 -54.52 43.79
N VAL A 13 -20.31 -55.28 43.28
CA VAL A 13 -18.88 -55.05 43.22
C VAL A 13 -18.55 -53.79 42.42
N TYR A 14 -17.75 -52.88 43.00
CA TYR A 14 -17.21 -51.70 42.33
C TYR A 14 -16.14 -52.09 41.30
N PHE A 15 -16.54 -52.23 40.03
CA PHE A 15 -15.62 -52.08 38.90
C PHE A 15 -15.57 -50.61 38.49
N THR A 16 -14.57 -49.88 38.99
CA THR A 16 -14.27 -48.54 38.50
C THR A 16 -13.76 -48.64 37.07
N LYS A 17 -14.56 -48.20 36.10
CA LYS A 17 -14.10 -48.00 34.72
C LYS A 17 -12.90 -47.05 34.72
N PRO A 18 -11.79 -47.35 34.04
CA PRO A 18 -10.67 -46.42 33.95
C PRO A 18 -11.16 -45.13 33.26
N SER A 19 -10.80 -43.99 33.82
CA SER A 19 -11.19 -42.69 33.25
C SER A 19 -10.58 -42.57 31.85
N TRP A 20 -11.32 -41.96 30.93
CA TRP A 20 -10.85 -41.68 29.57
C TRP A 20 -9.50 -40.96 29.53
N ALA A 21 -9.18 -40.18 30.58
CA ALA A 21 -7.90 -39.51 30.71
C ALA A 21 -6.72 -40.50 30.79
N PHE A 22 -6.89 -41.66 31.43
CA PHE A 22 -5.82 -42.66 31.55
C PHE A 22 -5.56 -43.37 30.21
N LEU A 23 -6.61 -43.64 29.43
CA LEU A 23 -6.48 -44.23 28.09
C LEU A 23 -5.80 -43.24 27.12
N VAL A 24 -6.18 -41.96 27.15
CA VAL A 24 -5.55 -40.93 26.32
C VAL A 24 -4.06 -40.74 26.68
N LEU A 25 -3.71 -40.79 27.97
CA LEU A 25 -2.31 -40.70 28.41
C LEU A 25 -1.50 -41.92 27.95
N LEU A 26 -2.08 -43.13 28.01
CA LEU A 26 -1.44 -44.35 27.55
C LEU A 26 -1.19 -44.31 26.03
N PHE A 27 -2.15 -43.84 25.25
CA PHE A 27 -2.00 -43.71 23.79
C PHE A 27 -0.98 -42.63 23.39
N THR A 28 -0.88 -41.52 24.12
CA THR A 28 0.13 -40.48 23.87
C THR A 28 1.54 -40.97 24.23
N VAL A 29 1.71 -41.71 25.32
CA VAL A 29 3.00 -42.31 25.69
C VAL A 29 3.44 -43.37 24.68
N ILE A 30 2.53 -44.22 24.19
CA ILE A 30 2.84 -45.19 23.13
C ILE A 30 3.20 -44.50 21.81
N ALA A 31 2.51 -43.43 21.43
CA ALA A 31 2.83 -42.66 20.22
C ALA A 31 4.21 -42.00 20.30
N ILE A 32 4.56 -41.43 21.46
CA ILE A 32 5.87 -40.80 21.69
C ILE A 32 6.99 -41.86 21.74
N LEU A 33 6.74 -43.04 22.32
CA LEU A 33 7.70 -44.15 22.34
C LEU A 33 7.86 -44.84 20.97
N SER A 34 6.88 -44.73 20.08
CA SER A 34 6.95 -45.26 18.71
C SER A 34 7.72 -44.37 17.73
N LEU A 35 8.02 -43.12 18.11
CA LEU A 35 8.88 -42.19 17.37
C LEU A 35 10.36 -42.39 17.72
N GLN A 36 10.86 -43.63 17.61
CA GLN A 36 12.30 -43.87 17.56
C GLN A 36 12.80 -43.67 16.12
N ILE A 37 13.23 -42.45 15.83
CA ILE A 37 13.97 -42.12 14.61
C ILE A 37 15.38 -42.70 14.77
N SER A 38 15.70 -43.70 13.96
CA SER A 38 17.02 -44.32 13.83
C SER A 38 18.07 -43.29 13.35
N PRO A 39 19.25 -43.17 13.98
CA PRO A 39 20.31 -42.31 13.51
C PRO A 39 21.17 -43.08 12.49
N LYS A 40 20.80 -43.00 11.21
CA LYS A 40 21.72 -43.29 10.11
C LYS A 40 21.61 -42.19 9.06
N ALA A 41 22.51 -41.23 9.16
CA ALA A 41 22.78 -40.26 8.11
C ALA A 41 23.26 -41.01 6.86
N ILE A 42 22.45 -40.98 5.79
CA ILE A 42 22.87 -41.37 4.45
C ILE A 42 23.53 -40.12 3.84
N ILE A 43 24.86 -40.14 3.76
CA ILE A 43 25.65 -39.17 3.01
C ILE A 43 25.61 -39.62 1.54
N LEU A 44 24.90 -38.87 0.70
CA LEU A 44 24.99 -38.97 -0.76
C LEU A 44 26.13 -38.06 -1.24
N PRO A 45 27.05 -38.51 -2.12
CA PRO A 45 28.12 -37.67 -2.62
C PRO A 45 27.58 -36.77 -3.74
N PHE A 46 27.39 -35.50 -3.45
CA PHE A 46 27.25 -34.48 -4.51
C PHE A 46 28.66 -34.03 -4.95
N PRO A 47 28.91 -33.89 -6.26
CA PRO A 47 30.21 -33.49 -6.76
C PRO A 47 30.53 -32.04 -6.37
N LEU A 48 31.70 -31.85 -5.75
CA LEU A 48 32.30 -30.56 -5.45
C LEU A 48 32.69 -29.86 -6.76
N PHE A 49 31.99 -28.78 -7.10
CA PHE A 49 32.48 -27.80 -8.06
C PHE A 49 33.24 -26.69 -7.32
N PRO A 50 34.41 -26.24 -7.83
CA PRO A 50 35.23 -25.25 -7.14
C PRO A 50 34.55 -23.88 -7.16
N VAL A 51 34.55 -23.21 -6.00
CA VAL A 51 34.18 -21.80 -5.85
C VAL A 51 35.32 -20.94 -6.39
N PRO A 52 35.12 -20.13 -7.44
CA PRO A 52 36.09 -19.11 -7.82
C PRO A 52 35.91 -17.89 -6.92
N GLY A 53 37.00 -17.51 -6.25
CA GLY A 53 37.46 -16.14 -6.01
C GLY A 53 36.47 -15.12 -5.45
N SER A 54 36.77 -14.65 -4.24
CA SER A 54 36.35 -13.35 -3.73
C SER A 54 36.79 -12.22 -4.68
N SER A 55 35.90 -11.79 -5.56
CA SER A 55 35.99 -10.51 -6.26
C SER A 55 35.09 -9.51 -5.56
N GLU A 56 35.65 -8.34 -5.30
CA GLU A 56 35.01 -7.15 -4.76
C GLU A 56 33.61 -6.94 -5.34
N LEU A 57 32.61 -6.69 -4.47
CA LEU A 57 31.26 -6.28 -4.85
C LEU A 57 31.33 -4.88 -5.45
N ASN A 58 31.68 -4.79 -6.73
CA ASN A 58 31.40 -3.63 -7.53
C ASN A 58 29.88 -3.55 -7.71
N PHE A 59 29.27 -2.56 -7.06
CA PHE A 59 27.92 -2.09 -7.35
C PHE A 59 27.93 -1.40 -8.72
N GLU A 60 28.11 -2.17 -9.80
CA GLU A 60 27.69 -1.71 -11.12
C GLU A 60 26.16 -1.66 -11.11
N SER A 61 25.62 -0.48 -11.40
CA SER A 61 24.19 -0.27 -11.57
C SER A 61 23.70 -1.18 -12.69
N ASP A 62 23.01 -2.26 -12.33
CA ASP A 62 22.26 -3.09 -13.26
C ASP A 62 21.27 -2.17 -13.99
N PHE A 63 21.65 -1.74 -15.19
CA PHE A 63 20.81 -0.92 -16.04
C PHE A 63 19.67 -1.82 -16.50
N ASP A 64 18.53 -1.76 -15.81
CA ASP A 64 17.28 -2.35 -16.28
C ASP A 64 16.71 -1.44 -17.37
N PRO A 65 16.82 -1.79 -18.67
CA PRO A 65 16.28 -0.98 -19.76
C PRO A 65 14.74 -0.85 -19.69
N GLY A 66 14.07 -1.57 -18.79
CA GLY A 66 12.66 -1.42 -18.47
C GLY A 66 12.34 -0.50 -17.29
N SER A 67 13.32 -0.06 -16.50
CA SER A 67 13.07 0.80 -15.33
C SER A 67 12.44 2.13 -15.74
N CYS A 68 11.38 2.55 -15.04
CA CYS A 68 10.87 3.92 -15.20
C CYS A 68 11.57 4.92 -14.28
N ALA A 69 12.61 4.50 -13.55
CA ALA A 69 13.34 5.35 -12.60
C ALA A 69 14.22 6.41 -13.29
N ALA A 70 14.44 6.31 -14.61
CA ALA A 70 15.16 7.32 -15.39
C ALA A 70 14.56 8.74 -15.26
N ILE A 71 13.32 8.87 -14.76
CA ILE A 71 12.66 10.13 -14.42
C ILE A 71 13.48 10.99 -13.43
N PHE A 72 14.21 10.39 -12.49
CA PHE A 72 14.99 11.14 -11.48
C PHE A 72 16.43 11.49 -11.95
N GLY A 73 16.93 10.80 -12.99
CA GLY A 73 18.33 10.89 -13.41
C GLY A 73 19.29 10.16 -12.47
N GLU A 74 20.59 10.50 -12.54
CA GLU A 74 21.61 9.95 -11.63
C GLU A 74 21.45 10.48 -10.20
N LEU A 75 21.78 9.63 -9.21
CA LEU A 75 21.80 10.03 -7.81
C LEU A 75 22.81 11.17 -7.59
N PRO A 76 22.37 12.36 -7.15
CA PRO A 76 23.28 13.48 -6.98
C PRO A 76 24.19 13.25 -5.78
N GLU A 77 25.50 13.27 -5.99
CA GLU A 77 26.48 13.32 -4.91
C GLU A 77 26.29 14.62 -4.12
N ARG A 78 26.15 14.52 -2.79
CA ARG A 78 25.95 15.69 -1.91
C ARG A 78 27.28 16.14 -1.36
N LYS A 79 27.63 17.42 -1.58
CA LYS A 79 28.92 17.98 -1.16
C LYS A 79 29.13 17.93 0.36
N LEU A 80 28.07 18.17 1.13
CA LEU A 80 28.10 18.07 2.59
C LEU A 80 27.49 16.74 3.02
N VAL A 81 28.22 15.94 3.80
CA VAL A 81 27.69 14.73 4.45
C VAL A 81 27.88 14.87 5.95
N MET A 82 26.80 14.68 6.73
CA MET A 82 26.83 14.75 8.20
C MET A 82 26.01 13.63 8.82
N SER A 83 26.32 13.28 10.06
CA SER A 83 25.55 12.33 10.86
C SER A 83 24.53 13.06 11.74
N LEU A 84 23.38 12.44 11.99
CA LEU A 84 22.43 12.93 13.00
C LEU A 84 23.07 13.05 14.41
N LYS A 85 24.11 12.26 14.69
CA LYS A 85 24.90 12.36 15.94
C LYS A 85 25.60 13.70 16.09
N ASP A 86 26.03 14.32 14.97
CA ASP A 86 26.71 15.63 14.97
C ASP A 86 25.78 16.76 15.46
N PHE A 87 24.47 16.50 15.42
CA PHE A 87 23.44 17.43 15.89
C PHE A 87 22.89 17.06 17.27
N GLY A 88 23.54 16.13 17.97
CA GLY A 88 23.16 15.69 19.32
C GLY A 88 22.13 14.55 19.35
N GLY A 89 21.90 13.88 18.22
CA GLY A 89 20.99 12.75 18.17
C GLY A 89 21.48 11.55 19.00
N VAL A 90 20.55 10.84 19.63
CA VAL A 90 20.77 9.65 20.46
C VAL A 90 19.89 8.50 19.99
N GLY A 91 20.51 7.48 19.41
CA GLY A 91 19.86 6.31 18.79
C GLY A 91 19.43 5.19 19.76
N ASN A 92 18.90 5.52 20.95
CA ASN A 92 18.53 4.55 21.99
C ASN A 92 17.04 4.13 21.98
N GLY A 93 16.23 4.69 21.08
CA GLY A 93 14.79 4.44 20.94
C GLY A 93 13.91 5.07 22.02
N LYS A 94 14.46 5.94 22.87
CA LYS A 94 13.76 6.59 23.99
C LYS A 94 13.93 8.11 23.99
N THR A 95 15.13 8.59 23.68
CA THR A 95 15.42 10.03 23.59
C THR A 95 14.74 10.58 22.36
N SER A 96 13.93 11.64 22.51
CA SER A 96 13.38 12.37 21.37
C SER A 96 14.49 13.08 20.62
N ASN A 97 14.58 12.81 19.32
CA ASN A 97 15.55 13.37 18.37
C ASN A 97 14.94 14.50 17.54
N THR A 98 13.72 14.94 17.84
CA THR A 98 13.00 15.99 17.10
C THR A 98 13.85 17.26 16.96
N ALA A 99 14.48 17.69 18.05
CA ALA A 99 15.37 18.85 18.04
C ALA A 99 16.65 18.60 17.22
N ALA A 100 17.21 17.38 17.25
CA ALA A 100 18.40 17.03 16.50
C ALA A 100 18.12 17.02 14.98
N PHE A 101 17.01 16.43 14.55
CA PHE A 101 16.58 16.47 13.14
C PHE A 101 16.34 17.90 12.65
N ARG A 102 15.60 18.71 13.42
CA ARG A 102 15.34 20.11 13.06
C ARG A 102 16.63 20.92 12.97
N LYS A 103 17.53 20.79 13.95
CA LYS A 103 18.85 21.44 13.93
C LYS A 103 19.69 21.01 12.73
N ALA A 104 19.67 19.73 12.38
CA ALA A 104 20.36 19.22 11.20
C ALA A 104 19.84 19.88 9.92
N LEU A 105 18.53 19.87 9.72
CA LEU A 105 17.87 20.43 8.54
C LEU A 105 18.08 21.95 8.45
N ASP A 106 17.98 22.67 9.57
CA ASP A 106 18.21 24.12 9.65
C ASP A 106 19.65 24.49 9.27
N TYR A 107 20.63 23.65 9.64
CA TYR A 107 22.04 23.86 9.29
C TYR A 107 22.31 23.50 7.82
N MET A 108 21.77 22.37 7.36
CA MET A 108 22.10 21.76 6.08
C MET A 108 21.40 22.44 4.90
N GLN A 109 20.24 23.07 5.09
CA GLN A 109 19.56 23.86 4.04
C GLN A 109 20.47 24.96 3.44
N ARG A 110 21.43 25.47 4.21
CA ARG A 110 22.39 26.51 3.78
C ARG A 110 23.36 26.03 2.68
N PHE A 111 23.35 24.75 2.37
CA PHE A 111 24.17 24.11 1.33
C PHE A 111 23.35 23.73 0.10
N SER A 112 22.05 24.04 0.04
CA SER A 112 21.17 23.68 -1.08
C SER A 112 21.72 24.15 -2.43
N GLU A 113 22.26 25.38 -2.50
CA GLU A 113 22.87 25.95 -3.71
C GLU A 113 24.39 25.68 -3.82
N LYS A 114 24.96 24.92 -2.87
CA LYS A 114 26.41 24.64 -2.78
C LYS A 114 26.74 23.17 -3.02
N GLY A 115 25.91 22.47 -3.78
CA GLY A 115 26.03 21.03 -4.04
C GLY A 115 25.19 20.15 -3.12
N GLY A 116 24.30 20.73 -2.31
CA GLY A 116 23.36 20.00 -1.47
C GLY A 116 24.02 19.33 -0.26
N ALA A 117 23.19 18.61 0.50
CA ALA A 117 23.60 17.98 1.74
C ALA A 117 22.97 16.61 1.95
N GLN A 118 23.69 15.69 2.59
CA GLN A 118 23.23 14.36 2.97
C GLN A 118 23.32 14.18 4.49
N LEU A 119 22.18 13.86 5.12
CA LEU A 119 22.09 13.50 6.52
C LEU A 119 22.03 11.98 6.66
N ASN A 120 23.06 11.40 7.27
CA ASN A 120 23.12 10.00 7.62
C ASN A 120 22.44 9.78 8.99
N VAL A 121 21.50 8.85 9.04
CA VAL A 121 20.92 8.31 10.27
C VAL A 121 21.60 6.96 10.54
N PRO A 122 22.50 6.88 11.53
CA PRO A 122 23.27 5.65 11.76
C PRO A 122 22.45 4.50 12.31
N GLN A 123 23.08 3.32 12.38
CA GLN A 123 22.53 2.19 13.13
C GLN A 123 22.08 2.62 14.54
N GLY A 124 20.84 2.26 14.91
CA GLY A 124 20.20 2.66 16.16
C GLY A 124 18.71 2.91 16.01
N LYS A 125 18.04 3.23 17.11
CA LYS A 125 16.61 3.59 17.14
C LYS A 125 16.44 5.07 17.46
N TRP A 126 15.83 5.84 16.57
CA TRP A 126 15.79 7.30 16.62
C TRP A 126 14.35 7.76 16.76
N LEU A 127 13.88 7.84 18.01
CA LEU A 127 12.54 8.36 18.33
C LEU A 127 12.46 9.83 17.94
N THR A 128 11.42 10.23 17.21
CA THR A 128 11.22 11.62 16.79
C THR A 128 9.74 11.90 16.51
N GLY A 129 9.33 13.12 16.79
CA GLY A 129 8.16 13.76 16.19
C GLY A 129 8.43 14.24 14.77
N SER A 130 7.51 15.06 14.25
CA SER A 130 7.56 15.52 12.88
C SER A 130 8.69 16.51 12.59
N PHE A 131 9.31 16.36 11.42
CA PHE A 131 10.34 17.26 10.90
C PHE A 131 10.19 17.50 9.38
N ASN A 132 10.63 18.68 8.92
CA ASN A 132 10.50 19.12 7.53
C ASN A 132 11.83 18.97 6.78
N LEU A 133 11.81 18.33 5.62
CA LEU A 133 12.95 18.25 4.71
C LEU A 133 13.20 19.60 3.98
N THR A 134 14.35 19.69 3.32
CA THR A 134 14.78 20.84 2.50
C THR A 134 15.15 20.40 1.08
N SER A 135 15.26 21.33 0.13
CA SER A 135 15.72 21.07 -1.24
C SER A 135 17.20 20.69 -1.33
N ASN A 136 17.57 19.98 -2.41
CA ASN A 136 18.92 19.48 -2.68
C ASN A 136 19.48 18.66 -1.50
N PHE A 137 18.65 17.75 -1.00
CA PHE A 137 18.90 17.03 0.23
C PHE A 137 18.78 15.53 0.05
N THR A 138 19.60 14.78 0.79
CA THR A 138 19.50 13.33 0.93
C THR A 138 19.32 12.96 2.39
N LEU A 139 18.22 12.30 2.74
CA LEU A 139 18.07 11.58 4.00
C LEU A 139 18.53 10.13 3.76
N PHE A 140 19.63 9.73 4.38
CA PHE A 140 20.22 8.41 4.21
C PHE A 140 20.12 7.58 5.49
N LEU A 141 19.43 6.44 5.47
CA LEU A 141 19.35 5.54 6.62
C LEU A 141 20.34 4.38 6.45
N GLU A 142 21.28 4.27 7.38
CA GLU A 142 22.22 3.15 7.40
C GLU A 142 21.52 1.83 7.71
N GLN A 143 22.20 0.72 7.43
CA GLN A 143 21.72 -0.61 7.78
C GLN A 143 21.48 -0.69 9.30
N GLY A 144 20.29 -1.15 9.71
CA GLY A 144 19.90 -1.23 11.11
C GLY A 144 19.55 0.12 11.76
N ALA A 145 19.50 1.22 11.00
CA ALA A 145 18.88 2.46 11.45
C ALA A 145 17.35 2.30 11.46
N VAL A 146 16.70 2.76 12.53
CA VAL A 146 15.24 2.76 12.67
C VAL A 146 14.80 4.15 13.13
N ILE A 147 14.13 4.92 12.27
CA ILE A 147 13.41 6.11 12.69
C ILE A 147 12.08 5.64 13.31
N LEU A 148 11.80 6.10 14.53
CA LEU A 148 10.60 5.75 15.28
C LEU A 148 9.71 6.98 15.41
N GLY A 149 8.47 6.91 14.90
CA GLY A 149 7.48 7.96 15.08
C GLY A 149 7.04 8.08 16.53
N SER A 150 7.04 9.30 17.07
CA SER A 150 6.58 9.56 18.44
C SER A 150 5.13 9.12 18.62
N GLN A 151 4.84 8.48 19.77
CA GLN A 151 3.49 8.11 20.16
C GLN A 151 2.75 9.26 20.85
N ASP A 152 3.43 10.38 21.11
CA ASP A 152 2.82 11.61 21.60
C ASP A 152 2.22 12.38 20.43
N SER A 153 0.90 12.61 20.43
CA SER A 153 0.21 13.36 19.38
C SER A 153 0.63 14.83 19.29
N GLU A 154 1.14 15.41 20.39
CA GLU A 154 1.63 16.80 20.42
C GLU A 154 2.93 16.98 19.63
N GLU A 155 3.68 15.89 19.41
CA GLU A 155 4.88 15.89 18.55
C GLU A 155 4.54 15.87 17.04
N TRP A 156 3.25 15.81 16.69
CA TRP A 156 2.70 15.83 15.34
C TRP A 156 1.78 17.05 15.19
N PRO A 157 2.30 18.27 15.04
CA PRO A 157 1.47 19.48 15.11
C PRO A 157 0.36 19.49 14.05
N ILE A 158 -0.75 20.15 14.38
CA ILE A 158 -1.90 20.29 13.48
C ILE A 158 -1.58 21.30 12.38
N VAL A 159 -1.82 20.90 11.14
CA VAL A 159 -1.72 21.73 9.93
C VAL A 159 -3.06 21.80 9.21
N GLU A 160 -3.17 22.77 8.32
CA GLU A 160 -4.33 22.90 7.45
C GLU A 160 -4.56 21.64 6.60
N PRO A 161 -5.83 21.32 6.28
CA PRO A 161 -6.12 20.22 5.37
C PRO A 161 -5.59 20.51 3.96
N LEU A 162 -5.47 19.47 3.15
CA LEU A 162 -5.10 19.64 1.75
C LEU A 162 -6.15 20.50 1.04
N PRO A 163 -5.73 21.52 0.26
CA PRO A 163 -6.68 22.37 -0.47
C PRO A 163 -7.60 21.58 -1.42
N SER A 164 -7.15 20.44 -1.96
CA SER A 164 -7.94 19.56 -2.81
C SER A 164 -8.92 18.66 -2.05
N TYR A 165 -8.93 18.67 -0.72
CA TYR A 165 -9.84 17.89 0.14
C TYR A 165 -10.79 18.78 0.95
N GLY A 166 -10.40 20.03 1.23
CA GLY A 166 -11.21 21.02 1.96
C GLY A 166 -11.32 20.79 3.47
N ARG A 167 -11.06 19.57 3.95
CA ARG A 167 -10.98 19.19 5.36
C ARG A 167 -10.06 17.97 5.54
N GLY A 168 -9.77 17.62 6.79
CA GLY A 168 -9.17 16.34 7.11
C GLY A 168 -9.99 15.16 6.56
N ARG A 169 -9.30 14.12 6.08
CA ARG A 169 -9.93 12.96 5.43
C ARG A 169 -10.86 12.17 6.37
N GLU A 170 -10.57 12.18 7.67
CA GLU A 170 -11.25 11.37 8.69
C GLU A 170 -12.07 12.20 9.68
N ARG A 171 -11.69 13.48 9.83
CA ARG A 171 -12.23 14.42 10.81
C ARG A 171 -12.32 15.82 10.20
N LEU A 172 -13.31 16.57 10.67
CA LEU A 172 -13.47 17.99 10.31
C LEU A 172 -12.29 18.82 10.84
N GLY A 173 -11.96 19.90 10.13
CA GLY A 173 -10.86 20.80 10.49
C GLY A 173 -9.49 20.31 9.99
N GLY A 174 -8.44 20.70 10.73
CA GLY A 174 -7.05 20.36 10.42
C GLY A 174 -6.70 18.89 10.60
N ARG A 175 -5.45 18.57 10.27
CA ARG A 175 -4.86 17.22 10.34
C ARG A 175 -3.51 17.28 11.05
N HIS A 176 -3.10 16.18 11.67
CA HIS A 176 -1.71 16.05 12.09
C HIS A 176 -0.79 16.11 10.84
N ILE A 177 0.31 16.85 10.94
CA ILE A 177 1.37 16.81 9.93
C ILE A 177 1.97 15.40 9.86
N SER A 178 2.61 15.05 8.75
CA SER A 178 3.28 13.77 8.56
C SER A 178 4.58 13.66 9.37
N LEU A 179 5.08 12.45 9.65
CA LEU A 179 6.34 12.27 10.41
C LEU A 179 7.52 12.91 9.70
N ILE A 180 7.66 12.59 8.42
CA ILE A 180 8.60 13.23 7.51
C ILE A 180 7.77 14.03 6.51
N HIS A 181 7.93 15.34 6.54
CA HIS A 181 7.15 16.25 5.72
C HIS A 181 8.07 17.12 4.84
N GLY A 182 7.54 17.65 3.75
CA GLY A 182 8.21 18.65 2.92
C GLY A 182 7.20 19.35 2.03
N ASP A 183 7.36 20.66 1.82
CA ASP A 183 6.51 21.45 0.92
C ASP A 183 7.37 22.37 0.05
N GLY A 184 7.13 22.38 -1.26
CA GLY A 184 7.85 23.23 -2.21
C GLY A 184 9.31 22.80 -2.46
N LEU A 185 9.65 21.55 -2.18
CA LEU A 185 11.02 21.03 -2.31
C LEU A 185 11.41 20.67 -3.75
N THR A 186 12.70 20.78 -4.05
CA THR A 186 13.32 20.32 -5.31
C THR A 186 14.48 19.37 -5.00
N ASN A 187 14.59 18.27 -5.75
CA ASN A 187 15.74 17.36 -5.70
C ASN A 187 15.96 16.75 -4.31
N VAL A 188 15.00 15.95 -3.86
CA VAL A 188 15.00 15.27 -2.55
C VAL A 188 15.18 13.77 -2.73
N VAL A 189 16.10 13.20 -1.97
CA VAL A 189 16.36 11.76 -1.92
C VAL A 189 16.11 11.25 -0.50
N ILE A 190 15.30 10.20 -0.35
CA ILE A 190 15.11 9.46 0.90
C ILE A 190 15.52 8.01 0.62
N THR A 191 16.71 7.62 1.05
CA THR A 191 17.29 6.33 0.67
C THR A 191 18.10 5.71 1.81
N GLY A 192 18.72 4.56 1.57
CA GLY A 192 19.54 3.91 2.57
C GLY A 192 19.95 2.49 2.21
N ASN A 193 20.56 1.83 3.18
CA ASN A 193 20.96 0.42 3.10
C ASN A 193 19.91 -0.45 3.80
N ASN A 194 18.65 -0.37 3.35
CA ASN A 194 17.50 -1.02 3.96
C ASN A 194 17.25 -0.59 5.43
N GLY A 195 17.45 0.70 5.72
CA GLY A 195 16.99 1.29 6.97
C GLY A 195 15.47 1.28 7.10
N THR A 196 14.97 1.45 8.33
CA THR A 196 13.53 1.39 8.64
C THR A 196 12.97 2.73 9.09
N ILE A 197 11.78 3.08 8.61
CA ILE A 197 10.93 4.14 9.16
C ILE A 197 9.68 3.46 9.74
N ASP A 198 9.51 3.48 11.05
CA ASP A 198 8.39 2.86 11.76
C ASP A 198 7.55 3.94 12.43
N GLY A 199 6.31 4.09 11.96
CA GLY A 199 5.39 5.12 12.45
C GLY A 199 4.77 4.83 13.82
N GLN A 200 5.02 3.65 14.40
CA GLN A 200 4.42 3.21 15.66
C GLN A 200 2.89 3.37 15.71
N GLY A 201 2.22 3.13 14.58
CA GLY A 201 0.83 3.48 14.27
C GLY A 201 -0.26 2.96 15.21
N ARG A 202 0.03 1.99 16.08
CA ARG A 202 -0.96 1.31 16.93
C ARG A 202 -1.83 2.26 17.74
N ILE A 203 -1.23 3.27 18.37
CA ILE A 203 -1.98 4.25 19.18
C ILE A 203 -3.00 5.00 18.32
N TRP A 204 -2.63 5.36 17.09
CA TRP A 204 -3.49 6.04 16.14
C TRP A 204 -4.64 5.16 15.67
N TRP A 205 -4.37 3.87 15.45
CA TRP A 205 -5.40 2.90 15.06
C TRP A 205 -6.37 2.61 16.20
N GLU A 206 -5.90 2.55 17.45
CA GLU A 206 -6.75 2.42 18.64
C GLU A 206 -7.69 3.62 18.78
N LEU A 207 -7.19 4.85 18.58
CA LEU A 207 -8.04 6.05 18.52
C LEU A 207 -9.06 5.99 17.38
N TRP A 208 -8.67 5.44 16.22
CA TRP A 208 -9.57 5.28 15.08
C TRP A 208 -10.69 4.28 15.35
N TRP A 209 -10.35 3.07 15.81
CA TRP A 209 -11.31 2.01 16.12
C TRP A 209 -12.28 2.43 17.22
N ASN A 210 -11.78 3.15 18.23
CA ASN A 210 -12.59 3.69 19.32
C ASN A 210 -13.34 4.98 18.95
N ARG A 211 -13.13 5.50 17.73
CA ARG A 211 -13.74 6.73 17.20
C ARG A 211 -13.40 7.99 18.02
N THR A 212 -12.27 8.01 18.72
CA THR A 212 -11.82 9.10 19.61
C THR A 212 -10.77 10.01 18.98
N LEU A 213 -10.49 9.90 17.68
CA LEU A 213 -9.64 10.85 16.95
C LEU A 213 -10.25 12.26 16.99
N ASN A 214 -9.48 13.24 17.47
CA ASN A 214 -9.84 14.66 17.42
C ASN A 214 -9.56 15.26 16.03
N HIS A 215 -8.42 14.91 15.44
CA HIS A 215 -7.97 15.37 14.12
C HIS A 215 -7.67 14.19 13.20
N THR A 216 -7.58 14.46 11.90
CA THR A 216 -7.16 13.44 10.93
C THR A 216 -5.71 13.04 11.20
N ARG A 217 -5.42 11.73 11.15
CA ARG A 217 -4.09 11.17 11.41
C ARG A 217 -3.06 11.65 10.36
N GLY A 218 -1.81 11.79 10.78
CA GLY A 218 -0.70 12.16 9.88
C GLY A 218 -0.20 10.96 9.07
N HIS A 219 0.42 11.23 7.92
CA HIS A 219 1.05 10.19 7.10
C HIS A 219 2.45 9.85 7.64
N LEU A 220 3.04 8.75 7.15
CA LEU A 220 4.43 8.45 7.49
C LEU A 220 5.40 9.37 6.74
N VAL A 221 5.23 9.52 5.42
CA VAL A 221 5.97 10.47 4.58
C VAL A 221 5.01 11.21 3.67
N GLU A 222 5.10 12.54 3.66
CA GLU A 222 4.32 13.39 2.76
C GLU A 222 5.19 14.48 2.16
N LEU A 223 5.19 14.57 0.83
CA LEU A 223 5.87 15.62 0.09
C LEU A 223 4.83 16.37 -0.74
N MET A 224 4.80 17.68 -0.57
CA MET A 224 3.80 18.57 -1.13
C MET A 224 4.45 19.54 -2.12
N ASN A 225 3.80 19.80 -3.27
CA ASN A 225 4.25 20.79 -4.26
C ASN A 225 5.74 20.64 -4.66
N SER A 226 6.25 19.42 -4.63
CA SER A 226 7.68 19.13 -4.78
C SER A 226 8.02 18.51 -6.12
N ASN A 227 9.24 18.70 -6.59
CA ASN A 227 9.69 18.14 -7.85
C ASN A 227 11.03 17.42 -7.72
N ASN A 228 11.24 16.40 -8.56
CA ASN A 228 12.42 15.56 -8.57
C ASN A 228 12.62 14.90 -7.19
N ILE A 229 11.90 13.80 -6.96
CA ILE A 229 11.89 13.06 -5.70
C ILE A 229 12.28 11.61 -5.96
N LEU A 230 13.18 11.07 -5.14
CA LEU A 230 13.50 9.66 -5.08
C LEU A 230 13.31 9.13 -3.66
N ILE A 231 12.52 8.07 -3.52
CA ILE A 231 12.39 7.28 -2.30
C ILE A 231 12.78 5.85 -2.65
N SER A 232 13.85 5.32 -2.04
CA SER A 232 14.33 3.99 -2.46
C SER A 232 15.05 3.18 -1.38
N ASN A 233 15.04 1.86 -1.51
CA ASN A 233 15.85 0.93 -0.73
C ASN A 233 15.63 1.02 0.80
N LEU A 234 14.36 1.15 1.22
CA LEU A 234 13.98 1.31 2.62
C LEU A 234 12.80 0.39 2.99
N THR A 235 12.70 0.15 4.30
CA THR A 235 11.56 -0.52 4.91
C THR A 235 10.67 0.49 5.66
N PHE A 236 9.37 0.49 5.40
CA PHE A 236 8.38 1.33 6.06
C PHE A 236 7.45 0.45 6.88
N ARG A 237 7.17 0.81 8.13
CA ARG A 237 6.35 0.02 9.04
C ARG A 237 5.32 0.85 9.78
N ASN A 238 4.17 0.22 10.05
CA ASN A 238 3.17 0.70 11.00
C ASN A 238 2.82 2.18 10.83
N SER A 239 2.53 2.61 9.61
CA SER A 239 2.11 4.00 9.36
C SER A 239 0.85 4.34 10.18
N PRO A 240 0.75 5.54 10.78
CA PRO A 240 -0.47 5.98 11.45
C PRO A 240 -1.68 6.05 10.51
N PHE A 241 -1.46 6.43 9.25
CA PHE A 241 -2.46 6.58 8.18
C PHE A 241 -1.81 6.17 6.84
N TRP A 242 -2.01 6.89 5.73
CA TRP A 242 -1.29 6.58 4.47
C TRP A 242 0.23 6.65 4.65
N THR A 243 0.95 5.84 3.89
CA THR A 243 2.38 5.60 4.15
C THR A 243 3.28 6.55 3.36
N ILE A 244 3.21 6.56 2.03
CA ILE A 244 4.00 7.45 1.17
C ILE A 244 3.05 8.30 0.31
N HIS A 245 2.95 9.59 0.59
CA HIS A 245 1.97 10.49 -0.01
C HIS A 245 2.64 11.67 -0.76
N PRO A 246 3.06 11.49 -2.02
CA PRO A 246 3.46 12.60 -2.89
C PRO A 246 2.22 13.30 -3.46
N VAL A 247 1.98 14.53 -3.01
CA VAL A 247 0.81 15.33 -3.41
C VAL A 247 1.20 16.62 -4.12
N TYR A 248 0.63 16.84 -5.31
CA TYR A 248 1.03 17.94 -6.21
C TYR A 248 2.49 17.89 -6.66
N CYS A 249 3.07 16.69 -6.72
CA CYS A 249 4.47 16.50 -7.05
C CYS A 249 4.69 16.24 -8.54
N SER A 250 5.92 16.46 -9.00
CA SER A 250 6.36 16.06 -10.34
C SER A 250 7.68 15.29 -10.30
N ASN A 251 7.85 14.34 -11.22
CA ASN A 251 9.06 13.52 -11.34
C ASN A 251 9.39 12.78 -10.04
N VAL A 252 8.53 11.82 -9.68
CA VAL A 252 8.63 11.06 -8.43
C VAL A 252 8.98 9.61 -8.74
N VAL A 253 10.00 9.09 -8.08
CA VAL A 253 10.40 7.68 -8.17
C VAL A 253 10.31 7.05 -6.78
N VAL A 254 9.55 5.96 -6.66
CA VAL A 254 9.51 5.11 -5.46
C VAL A 254 9.93 3.70 -5.87
N LYS A 255 11.07 3.22 -5.35
CA LYS A 255 11.70 1.99 -5.86
C LYS A 255 12.31 1.10 -4.78
N GLY A 256 12.15 -0.21 -4.88
CA GLY A 256 12.90 -1.14 -4.03
C GLY A 256 12.44 -1.07 -2.57
N MET A 257 11.13 -0.90 -2.35
CA MET A 257 10.56 -0.65 -1.03
C MET A 257 9.98 -1.92 -0.42
N THR A 258 10.08 -2.03 0.90
CA THR A 258 9.27 -2.96 1.70
C THR A 258 8.33 -2.15 2.60
N ILE A 259 7.01 -2.29 2.44
CA ILE A 259 6.01 -1.55 3.22
C ILE A 259 5.13 -2.54 3.99
N LEU A 260 5.11 -2.44 5.32
CA LEU A 260 4.45 -3.41 6.18
C LEU A 260 3.55 -2.73 7.22
N ALA A 261 2.26 -3.01 7.17
CA ALA A 261 1.31 -2.71 8.23
C ALA A 261 0.50 -3.96 8.59
N PRO A 262 0.01 -4.10 9.84
CA PRO A 262 -0.96 -5.14 10.16
C PRO A 262 -2.14 -5.10 9.20
N LEU A 263 -2.60 -6.26 8.72
CA LEU A 263 -3.62 -6.37 7.67
C LEU A 263 -5.02 -5.86 8.09
N ASN A 264 -5.21 -5.53 9.36
CA ASN A 264 -6.41 -4.89 9.89
C ASN A 264 -6.21 -3.40 10.22
N ALA A 265 -5.01 -2.85 10.03
CA ALA A 265 -4.70 -1.46 10.32
C ALA A 265 -5.53 -0.53 9.39
N PRO A 266 -6.27 0.45 9.95
CA PRO A 266 -7.19 1.25 9.17
C PRO A 266 -6.44 2.29 8.33
N ASN A 267 -6.70 2.28 7.01
CA ASN A 267 -6.27 3.30 6.06
C ASN A 267 -4.74 3.46 5.97
N THR A 268 -4.03 2.33 5.94
CA THR A 268 -2.57 2.28 5.81
C THR A 268 -2.14 2.09 4.36
N ASP A 269 -2.77 2.80 3.41
CA ASP A 269 -2.43 2.77 1.99
C ASP A 269 -0.89 2.82 1.82
N GLY A 270 -0.36 2.01 0.89
CA GLY A 270 1.09 1.88 0.73
C GLY A 270 1.71 3.11 0.05
N ILE A 271 1.28 3.42 -1.16
CA ILE A 271 1.80 4.57 -1.93
C ILE A 271 0.63 5.29 -2.60
N ASP A 272 0.56 6.61 -2.39
CA ASP A 272 -0.59 7.44 -2.73
C ASP A 272 -0.20 8.62 -3.63
N PRO A 273 0.04 8.44 -4.94
CA PRO A 273 0.21 9.57 -5.84
C PRO A 273 -1.10 10.37 -5.94
N ASP A 274 -1.10 11.59 -5.41
CA ASP A 274 -2.28 12.46 -5.37
C ASP A 274 -2.03 13.77 -6.13
N SER A 275 -2.79 14.00 -7.20
CA SER A 275 -2.59 15.16 -8.09
C SER A 275 -1.13 15.34 -8.54
N SER A 276 -0.42 14.24 -8.77
CA SER A 276 1.02 14.20 -9.07
C SER A 276 1.28 13.72 -10.50
N THR A 277 2.36 14.21 -11.13
CA THR A 277 2.69 13.90 -12.54
C THR A 277 4.07 13.26 -12.70
N ASN A 278 4.22 12.39 -13.71
CA ASN A 278 5.45 11.66 -13.99
C ASN A 278 5.93 10.87 -12.77
N VAL A 279 5.15 9.87 -12.38
CA VAL A 279 5.41 9.06 -11.19
C VAL A 279 5.78 7.64 -11.62
N CYS A 280 6.89 7.12 -11.12
CA CYS A 280 7.31 5.73 -11.27
C CYS A 280 7.31 5.04 -9.91
N ILE A 281 6.55 3.95 -9.80
CA ILE A 281 6.54 3.06 -8.64
C ILE A 281 6.96 1.67 -9.13
N GLU A 282 8.10 1.17 -8.66
CA GLU A 282 8.61 -0.12 -9.09
C GLU A 282 9.28 -0.94 -7.99
N ASP A 283 9.28 -2.27 -8.14
CA ASP A 283 10.07 -3.18 -7.30
C ASP A 283 9.72 -3.09 -5.80
N CYS A 284 8.43 -3.06 -5.48
CA CYS A 284 7.96 -2.94 -4.10
C CYS A 284 7.23 -4.20 -3.61
N TYR A 285 7.49 -4.56 -2.36
CA TYR A 285 6.71 -5.52 -1.58
C TYR A 285 5.83 -4.78 -0.57
N ILE A 286 4.53 -5.02 -0.59
CA ILE A 286 3.56 -4.26 0.23
C ILE A 286 2.58 -5.19 0.94
N GLU A 287 2.51 -5.07 2.26
CA GLU A 287 1.44 -5.61 3.10
C GLU A 287 0.71 -4.45 3.76
N SER A 288 -0.59 -4.33 3.51
CA SER A 288 -1.38 -3.21 4.01
C SER A 288 -2.77 -3.64 4.46
N GLY A 289 -3.29 -2.92 5.46
CA GLY A 289 -4.71 -2.96 5.83
C GLY A 289 -5.62 -2.13 4.93
N ASP A 290 -5.08 -1.46 3.90
CA ASP A 290 -5.82 -0.75 2.85
C ASP A 290 -5.15 -0.99 1.46
N ASP A 291 -5.33 -0.13 0.46
CA ASP A 291 -4.78 -0.33 -0.89
C ASP A 291 -3.24 -0.43 -0.91
N LEU A 292 -2.65 -1.31 -1.74
CA LEU A 292 -1.18 -1.37 -1.86
C LEU A 292 -0.64 -0.10 -2.56
N VAL A 293 -1.31 0.32 -3.63
CA VAL A 293 -1.10 1.60 -4.31
C VAL A 293 -2.46 2.24 -4.58
N ALA A 294 -2.63 3.52 -4.22
CA ALA A 294 -3.87 4.25 -4.43
C ALA A 294 -3.62 5.56 -5.18
N ILE A 295 -4.06 5.64 -6.44
CA ILE A 295 -3.91 6.84 -7.27
C ILE A 295 -5.10 7.76 -7.02
N LYS A 296 -4.84 9.00 -6.62
CA LYS A 296 -5.84 10.00 -6.22
C LYS A 296 -5.62 11.34 -6.93
N SER A 297 -6.56 12.27 -6.84
CA SER A 297 -6.45 13.65 -7.31
C SER A 297 -7.49 14.57 -6.66
N GLY A 298 -7.61 14.51 -5.34
CA GLY A 298 -8.53 15.36 -4.57
C GLY A 298 -10.00 14.94 -4.59
N TRP A 299 -10.80 15.62 -3.76
CA TRP A 299 -12.13 15.22 -3.34
C TRP A 299 -13.21 16.26 -3.68
N ASP A 300 -14.20 15.83 -4.45
CA ASP A 300 -15.38 16.58 -4.89
C ASP A 300 -15.05 17.99 -5.39
N GLN A 301 -15.81 19.01 -4.96
CA GLN A 301 -15.66 20.40 -5.39
C GLN A 301 -14.27 20.98 -5.11
N TYR A 302 -13.55 20.47 -4.10
CA TYR A 302 -12.21 20.93 -3.76
C TYR A 302 -11.18 20.39 -4.76
N GLY A 303 -11.27 19.10 -5.11
CA GLY A 303 -10.44 18.52 -6.16
C GLY A 303 -10.74 19.13 -7.54
N ILE A 304 -12.03 19.35 -7.85
CA ILE A 304 -12.45 20.04 -9.08
C ILE A 304 -11.87 21.45 -9.14
N LYS A 305 -11.95 22.21 -8.04
CA LYS A 305 -11.41 23.58 -7.97
C LYS A 305 -9.89 23.61 -8.07
N MET A 306 -9.19 22.66 -7.46
CA MET A 306 -7.73 22.56 -7.59
C MET A 306 -7.30 22.21 -9.02
N ALA A 307 -8.11 21.46 -9.76
CA ALA A 307 -7.92 21.16 -11.18
C ALA A 307 -6.51 20.61 -11.52
N ARG A 308 -5.93 19.84 -10.60
CA ARG A 308 -4.63 19.17 -10.77
C ARG A 308 -4.84 17.67 -10.90
N PRO A 309 -4.68 17.09 -12.10
CA PRO A 309 -4.84 15.65 -12.27
C PRO A 309 -3.60 14.87 -11.81
N SER A 310 -3.80 13.61 -11.44
CA SER A 310 -2.71 12.63 -11.39
C SER A 310 -2.46 12.06 -12.78
N SER A 311 -1.23 12.13 -13.28
CA SER A 311 -0.96 11.78 -14.68
C SER A 311 0.44 11.23 -14.97
N ASN A 312 0.56 10.48 -16.07
CA ASN A 312 1.81 9.85 -16.49
C ASN A 312 2.40 9.00 -15.37
N ILE A 313 1.59 8.08 -14.84
CA ILE A 313 1.95 7.25 -13.69
C ILE A 313 2.21 5.83 -14.18
N LYS A 314 3.35 5.26 -13.79
CA LYS A 314 3.69 3.86 -14.04
C LYS A 314 3.87 3.12 -12.72
N VAL A 315 3.10 2.05 -12.54
CA VAL A 315 3.18 1.13 -11.41
C VAL A 315 3.59 -0.24 -11.95
N ARG A 316 4.73 -0.78 -11.51
CA ARG A 316 5.20 -2.07 -12.03
C ARG A 316 5.92 -2.92 -11.01
N ARG A 317 5.92 -4.25 -11.20
CA ARG A 317 6.67 -5.19 -10.34
C ARG A 317 6.36 -4.98 -8.85
N ILE A 318 5.06 -4.91 -8.56
CA ILE A 318 4.53 -4.83 -7.20
C ILE A 318 4.02 -6.19 -6.80
N SER A 319 4.39 -6.62 -5.60
CA SER A 319 3.90 -7.86 -4.99
C SER A 319 3.33 -7.57 -3.60
N GLY A 320 2.21 -8.19 -3.23
CA GLY A 320 1.63 -7.92 -1.91
C GLY A 320 0.26 -8.49 -1.61
N THR A 321 -0.22 -8.19 -0.40
CA THR A 321 -1.54 -8.62 0.09
C THR A 321 -2.27 -7.52 0.88
N THR A 322 -3.58 -7.45 0.67
CA THR A 322 -4.50 -6.52 1.34
C THR A 322 -5.90 -7.13 1.46
N PRO A 323 -6.22 -7.82 2.58
CA PRO A 323 -7.47 -8.57 2.73
C PRO A 323 -8.75 -7.71 2.66
N THR A 324 -8.63 -6.41 2.86
CA THR A 324 -9.73 -5.44 2.99
C THR A 324 -9.94 -4.59 1.74
N CYS A 325 -8.89 -4.37 0.95
CA CYS A 325 -8.85 -3.38 -0.12
C CYS A 325 -8.21 -3.93 -1.43
N SER A 326 -7.49 -3.09 -2.17
CA SER A 326 -7.14 -3.34 -3.57
C SER A 326 -5.63 -3.43 -3.77
N GLY A 327 -5.18 -4.34 -4.63
CA GLY A 327 -3.80 -4.32 -5.13
C GLY A 327 -3.43 -2.95 -5.72
N VAL A 328 -4.22 -2.46 -6.68
CA VAL A 328 -4.19 -1.05 -7.08
C VAL A 328 -5.60 -0.46 -7.03
N GLY A 329 -5.76 0.63 -6.29
CA GLY A 329 -6.94 1.47 -6.27
C GLY A 329 -6.73 2.71 -7.15
N ILE A 330 -7.72 3.05 -7.97
CA ILE A 330 -7.79 4.34 -8.67
C ILE A 330 -9.04 5.07 -8.15
N GLY A 331 -8.84 6.20 -7.47
CA GLY A 331 -9.85 6.88 -6.67
C GLY A 331 -9.90 6.40 -5.20
N SER A 332 -10.91 6.76 -4.41
CA SER A 332 -12.16 7.39 -4.87
C SER A 332 -12.09 8.90 -5.04
N GLU A 333 -11.06 9.52 -4.49
CA GLU A 333 -10.74 10.94 -4.55
C GLU A 333 -10.04 11.19 -5.88
N MET A 334 -10.79 11.46 -6.94
CA MET A 334 -10.31 11.55 -8.33
C MET A 334 -10.80 12.81 -9.05
N SER A 335 -11.22 13.80 -8.27
CA SER A 335 -12.01 14.94 -8.71
C SER A 335 -11.23 15.93 -9.57
N GLY A 336 -9.92 16.02 -9.39
CA GLY A 336 -8.99 16.75 -10.25
C GLY A 336 -8.65 16.02 -11.56
N GLY A 337 -9.06 14.75 -11.70
CA GLY A 337 -8.81 13.89 -12.86
C GLY A 337 -7.65 12.92 -12.67
N ILE A 338 -7.73 11.75 -13.28
CA ILE A 338 -6.64 10.77 -13.34
C ILE A 338 -6.50 10.31 -14.79
N PHE A 339 -5.32 10.43 -15.39
CA PHE A 339 -5.13 9.97 -16.77
C PHE A 339 -3.74 9.51 -17.13
N ASN A 340 -3.65 8.67 -18.16
CA ASN A 340 -2.39 8.11 -18.64
C ASN A 340 -1.65 7.36 -17.53
N VAL A 341 -2.26 6.26 -17.08
CA VAL A 341 -1.70 5.39 -16.04
C VAL A 341 -1.44 4.01 -16.63
N THR A 342 -0.25 3.47 -16.38
CA THR A 342 0.11 2.09 -16.72
C THR A 342 0.38 1.28 -15.44
N ILE A 343 -0.32 0.18 -15.26
CA ILE A 343 -0.14 -0.77 -14.17
C ILE A 343 0.28 -2.11 -14.80
N GLU A 344 1.45 -2.63 -14.47
CA GLU A 344 1.95 -3.85 -15.12
C GLU A 344 2.81 -4.76 -14.26
N ASN A 345 2.82 -6.06 -14.59
CA ASN A 345 3.71 -7.05 -13.95
C ASN A 345 3.50 -7.07 -12.42
N MET A 346 2.28 -7.33 -11.97
CA MET A 346 1.93 -7.37 -10.55
C MET A 346 1.53 -8.78 -10.11
N HIS A 347 1.80 -9.09 -8.84
CA HIS A 347 1.33 -10.31 -8.17
C HIS A 347 0.61 -9.96 -6.87
N VAL A 348 -0.69 -10.25 -6.79
CA VAL A 348 -1.51 -9.92 -5.62
C VAL A 348 -2.19 -11.17 -5.08
N TRP A 349 -2.10 -11.42 -3.78
CA TRP A 349 -2.73 -12.59 -3.15
C TRP A 349 -3.55 -12.25 -1.91
N ASN A 350 -4.52 -13.10 -1.59
CA ASN A 350 -5.35 -13.00 -0.37
C ASN A 350 -5.99 -11.60 -0.16
N SER A 351 -6.37 -10.92 -1.26
CA SER A 351 -6.85 -9.53 -1.23
C SER A 351 -8.33 -9.39 -1.55
N ALA A 352 -8.96 -8.28 -1.15
CA ALA A 352 -10.36 -8.04 -1.50
C ALA A 352 -10.54 -7.74 -3.00
N ALA A 353 -9.63 -6.98 -3.60
CA ALA A 353 -9.58 -6.75 -5.04
C ALA A 353 -8.15 -6.76 -5.59
N GLY A 354 -8.00 -7.13 -6.86
CA GLY A 354 -6.72 -7.03 -7.56
C GLY A 354 -6.53 -5.61 -8.08
N VAL A 355 -7.40 -5.19 -9.00
CA VAL A 355 -7.47 -3.81 -9.47
C VAL A 355 -8.87 -3.24 -9.27
N ARG A 356 -8.94 -2.02 -8.76
CA ARG A 356 -10.20 -1.37 -8.42
C ARG A 356 -10.25 0.08 -8.90
N ILE A 357 -11.30 0.45 -9.62
CA ILE A 357 -11.65 1.85 -9.92
C ILE A 357 -12.86 2.24 -9.06
N LYS A 358 -12.74 3.33 -8.32
CA LYS A 358 -13.70 3.78 -7.31
C LYS A 358 -14.14 5.21 -7.63
N THR A 359 -15.44 5.46 -7.69
CA THR A 359 -15.99 6.81 -7.79
C THR A 359 -17.47 6.82 -7.40
N ASP A 360 -18.11 7.98 -7.40
CA ASP A 360 -19.56 8.13 -7.44
C ASP A 360 -19.93 9.55 -7.93
N LYS A 361 -21.24 9.84 -8.00
CA LYS A 361 -21.75 11.20 -8.16
C LYS A 361 -21.14 12.13 -7.11
N GLY A 362 -20.95 13.39 -7.45
CA GLY A 362 -20.27 14.36 -6.59
C GLY A 362 -18.79 14.50 -6.87
N ARG A 363 -18.13 13.39 -7.24
CA ARG A 363 -16.70 13.41 -7.55
C ARG A 363 -16.38 14.27 -8.78
N GLY A 364 -17.25 14.29 -9.80
CA GLY A 364 -16.94 14.93 -11.07
C GLY A 364 -15.64 14.38 -11.69
N GLY A 365 -14.85 15.25 -12.32
CA GLY A 365 -13.55 14.87 -12.88
C GLY A 365 -13.64 13.73 -13.91
N TYR A 366 -12.55 12.97 -14.04
CA TYR A 366 -12.44 11.88 -15.00
C TYR A 366 -11.38 10.85 -14.58
N ILE A 367 -11.56 9.61 -15.03
CA ILE A 367 -10.51 8.59 -15.08
C ILE A 367 -10.41 8.13 -16.53
N ALA A 368 -9.26 8.36 -17.17
CA ALA A 368 -9.12 8.11 -18.60
C ALA A 368 -7.76 7.56 -19.02
N ASN A 369 -7.73 6.74 -20.08
CA ASN A 369 -6.50 6.18 -20.64
C ASN A 369 -5.68 5.42 -19.57
N ILE A 370 -6.26 4.32 -19.10
CA ILE A 370 -5.67 3.44 -18.09
C ILE A 370 -5.32 2.12 -18.76
N THR A 371 -4.06 1.71 -18.67
CA THR A 371 -3.59 0.40 -19.14
C THR A 371 -3.21 -0.47 -17.95
N ILE A 372 -3.81 -1.64 -17.85
CA ILE A 372 -3.55 -2.64 -16.81
C ILE A 372 -3.16 -3.94 -17.51
N ARG A 373 -1.96 -4.47 -17.26
CA ARG A 373 -1.52 -5.68 -17.95
C ARG A 373 -0.61 -6.60 -17.16
N ASN A 374 -0.56 -7.87 -17.54
CA ASN A 374 0.36 -8.85 -16.96
C ASN A 374 0.21 -8.93 -15.43
N ILE A 375 -1.00 -9.26 -14.96
CA ILE A 375 -1.27 -9.38 -13.52
C ILE A 375 -1.63 -10.81 -13.18
N MET A 376 -0.92 -11.34 -12.19
CA MET A 376 -1.22 -12.60 -11.54
C MET A 376 -1.96 -12.34 -10.22
N MET A 377 -3.07 -13.04 -9.99
CA MET A 377 -3.87 -12.90 -8.77
C MET A 377 -4.15 -14.27 -8.16
N GLU A 378 -4.07 -14.39 -6.84
CA GLU A 378 -4.38 -15.64 -6.13
C GLU A 378 -5.29 -15.41 -4.93
N ARG A 379 -6.39 -16.15 -4.82
CA ARG A 379 -7.32 -16.05 -3.68
C ARG A 379 -7.80 -14.60 -3.47
N VAL A 380 -7.96 -13.86 -4.56
CA VAL A 380 -8.49 -12.50 -4.55
C VAL A 380 -10.01 -12.55 -4.62
N LYS A 381 -10.72 -11.83 -3.74
CA LYS A 381 -12.18 -11.94 -3.63
C LYS A 381 -12.90 -11.50 -4.91
N ILE A 382 -12.63 -10.29 -5.41
CA ILE A 382 -13.14 -9.76 -6.68
C ILE A 382 -11.93 -9.29 -7.50
N PRO A 383 -11.45 -10.04 -8.51
CA PRO A 383 -10.17 -9.75 -9.16
C PRO A 383 -10.15 -8.38 -9.86
N ILE A 384 -11.25 -8.01 -10.52
CA ILE A 384 -11.41 -6.73 -11.21
C ILE A 384 -12.71 -6.07 -10.75
N ARG A 385 -12.61 -4.84 -10.24
CA ARG A 385 -13.76 -4.10 -9.70
C ARG A 385 -13.79 -2.64 -10.16
N LEU A 386 -14.69 -2.31 -11.07
CA LEU A 386 -15.03 -0.92 -11.40
C LEU A 386 -16.35 -0.64 -10.71
N SER A 387 -16.39 0.27 -9.73
CA SER A 387 -17.57 0.43 -8.88
C SER A 387 -17.90 1.88 -8.54
N ARG A 388 -19.16 2.23 -8.77
CA ARG A 388 -19.88 3.27 -8.02
C ARG A 388 -20.04 2.89 -6.53
N GLY A 389 -20.47 3.84 -5.71
CA GLY A 389 -20.77 3.65 -4.28
C GLY A 389 -19.83 4.39 -3.32
N SER A 390 -18.82 5.10 -3.84
CA SER A 390 -17.93 5.93 -3.01
C SER A 390 -18.56 7.32 -2.82
N ASN A 391 -19.68 7.35 -2.09
CA ASN A 391 -20.57 8.50 -1.96
C ASN A 391 -20.39 9.24 -0.61
N ASP A 392 -19.18 9.18 -0.04
CA ASP A 392 -18.79 10.07 1.06
C ASP A 392 -18.34 11.42 0.50
N HIS A 393 -18.73 12.51 1.16
CA HIS A 393 -18.48 13.88 0.73
C HIS A 393 -17.77 14.70 1.82
N PRO A 394 -16.97 15.73 1.46
CA PRO A 394 -16.25 16.54 2.44
C PRO A 394 -17.21 17.38 3.28
N ASP A 395 -18.26 17.90 2.67
CA ASP A 395 -19.30 18.70 3.30
C ASP A 395 -20.59 18.66 2.46
N ASP A 396 -21.65 19.31 2.94
CA ASP A 396 -22.96 19.36 2.28
C ASP A 396 -23.02 20.26 1.03
N ARG A 397 -21.90 20.89 0.64
CA ARG A 397 -21.82 21.75 -0.56
C ARG A 397 -21.35 21.00 -1.81
N TRP A 398 -21.20 19.69 -1.73
CA TRP A 398 -20.89 18.85 -2.88
C TRP A 398 -21.98 18.95 -3.96
N ASP A 399 -21.58 18.83 -5.23
CA ASP A 399 -22.52 18.94 -6.35
C ASP A 399 -23.04 17.56 -6.81
N PRO A 400 -24.31 17.19 -6.58
CA PRO A 400 -24.87 15.93 -7.05
C PRO A 400 -24.94 15.78 -8.58
N LYS A 401 -24.75 16.89 -9.32
CA LYS A 401 -24.67 16.91 -10.79
C LYS A 401 -23.23 16.81 -11.30
N ALA A 402 -22.22 16.82 -10.42
CA ALA A 402 -20.85 16.55 -10.78
C ALA A 402 -20.67 15.04 -11.02
N ILE A 403 -20.92 14.62 -12.25
CA ILE A 403 -20.87 13.20 -12.65
C ILE A 403 -19.48 12.87 -13.22
N PRO A 404 -18.80 11.82 -12.70
CA PRO A 404 -17.49 11.43 -13.20
C PRO A 404 -17.53 10.81 -14.58
N LYS A 405 -16.48 11.05 -15.38
CA LYS A 405 -16.31 10.45 -16.72
C LYS A 405 -15.23 9.36 -16.69
N ILE A 406 -15.61 8.10 -16.89
CA ILE A 406 -14.68 6.97 -16.90
C ILE A 406 -14.61 6.40 -18.32
N ARG A 407 -13.43 6.46 -18.95
CA ARG A 407 -13.28 6.01 -20.34
C ARG A 407 -11.90 5.45 -20.71
N GLY A 408 -11.85 4.52 -21.64
CA GLY A 408 -10.58 4.03 -22.20
C GLY A 408 -9.76 3.28 -21.15
N ILE A 409 -10.33 2.18 -20.66
CA ILE A 409 -9.71 1.30 -19.67
C ILE A 409 -9.35 0.00 -20.38
N PHE A 410 -8.06 -0.24 -20.55
CA PHE A 410 -7.51 -1.40 -21.26
C PHE A 410 -6.93 -2.38 -20.24
N ILE A 411 -7.50 -3.57 -20.17
CA ILE A 411 -7.10 -4.63 -19.24
C ILE A 411 -6.68 -5.84 -20.05
N SER A 412 -5.43 -6.29 -19.90
CA SER A 412 -4.93 -7.42 -20.69
C SER A 412 -4.01 -8.38 -19.95
N ASN A 413 -3.91 -9.63 -20.40
CA ASN A 413 -3.02 -10.64 -19.84
C ASN A 413 -3.18 -10.77 -18.31
N ILE A 414 -4.41 -11.07 -17.88
CA ILE A 414 -4.74 -11.24 -16.47
C ILE A 414 -4.99 -12.71 -16.20
N VAL A 415 -4.35 -13.25 -15.17
CA VAL A 415 -4.62 -14.59 -14.65
C VAL A 415 -5.03 -14.45 -13.20
N SER A 416 -6.20 -14.99 -12.84
CA SER A 416 -6.65 -15.07 -11.46
C SER A 416 -6.98 -16.51 -11.08
N LEU A 417 -6.43 -16.98 -9.96
CA LEU A 417 -6.67 -18.31 -9.42
C LEU A 417 -7.46 -18.22 -8.12
N ASN A 418 -8.48 -19.07 -7.99
CA ASN A 418 -9.29 -19.22 -6.78
C ASN A 418 -9.98 -17.92 -6.32
N SER A 419 -10.47 -17.13 -7.28
CA SER A 419 -11.35 -15.99 -6.96
C SER A 419 -12.68 -16.48 -6.43
N THR A 420 -13.26 -15.79 -5.44
CA THR A 420 -14.56 -16.19 -4.86
C THR A 420 -15.76 -15.52 -5.51
N LYS A 421 -15.56 -14.39 -6.21
CA LYS A 421 -16.60 -13.67 -6.95
C LYS A 421 -16.10 -13.25 -8.33
N ALA A 422 -17.00 -13.28 -9.30
CA ALA A 422 -16.74 -12.78 -10.64
C ALA A 422 -16.52 -11.25 -10.62
N PRO A 423 -15.92 -10.67 -11.68
CA PRO A 423 -15.74 -9.23 -11.81
C PRO A 423 -17.03 -8.43 -11.64
N VAL A 424 -16.87 -7.23 -11.09
CA VAL A 424 -17.96 -6.27 -10.86
C VAL A 424 -17.65 -4.99 -11.63
N LEU A 425 -18.49 -4.66 -12.60
CA LEU A 425 -18.39 -3.49 -13.47
C LEU A 425 -19.68 -2.68 -13.35
N ALA A 426 -19.76 -1.85 -12.32
CA ALA A 426 -20.93 -1.05 -11.99
C ALA A 426 -20.65 0.44 -12.21
N GLY A 427 -21.06 0.93 -13.38
CA GLY A 427 -21.08 2.35 -13.73
C GLY A 427 -22.24 3.10 -13.09
N ILE A 428 -22.38 4.38 -13.43
CA ILE A 428 -23.40 5.27 -12.88
C ILE A 428 -24.54 5.43 -13.89
N ARG A 429 -25.79 5.33 -13.43
CA ARG A 429 -26.96 5.59 -14.28
C ARG A 429 -26.87 6.99 -14.89
N GLY A 430 -26.90 7.09 -16.21
CA GLY A 430 -26.78 8.34 -16.95
C GLY A 430 -25.33 8.78 -17.26
N ALA A 431 -24.32 8.06 -16.76
CA ALA A 431 -22.92 8.21 -17.11
C ALA A 431 -22.22 6.85 -17.05
N SER A 432 -22.38 6.10 -18.13
CA SER A 432 -21.80 4.78 -18.26
C SER A 432 -20.27 4.84 -18.22
N PHE A 433 -19.64 3.75 -17.78
CA PHE A 433 -18.19 3.59 -17.97
C PHE A 433 -17.95 3.02 -19.37
N GLU A 434 -17.24 3.77 -20.21
CA GLU A 434 -17.21 3.52 -21.66
C GLU A 434 -15.81 3.14 -22.15
N GLY A 435 -15.73 2.47 -23.30
CA GLY A 435 -14.45 2.09 -23.87
C GLY A 435 -13.65 1.17 -22.95
N LEU A 436 -14.33 0.24 -22.27
CA LEU A 436 -13.68 -0.83 -21.53
C LEU A 436 -13.19 -1.89 -22.52
N CYS A 437 -11.96 -2.34 -22.36
CA CYS A 437 -11.36 -3.35 -23.21
C CYS A 437 -10.72 -4.43 -22.35
N PHE A 438 -11.10 -5.69 -22.58
CA PHE A 438 -10.52 -6.85 -21.88
C PHE A 438 -9.92 -7.82 -22.90
N LYS A 439 -8.62 -8.10 -22.81
CA LYS A 439 -7.91 -8.98 -23.75
C LYS A 439 -7.11 -10.05 -23.02
N ASN A 440 -7.31 -11.33 -23.33
CA ASN A 440 -6.55 -12.42 -22.68
C ASN A 440 -6.69 -12.38 -21.14
N VAL A 441 -7.92 -12.55 -20.65
CA VAL A 441 -8.24 -12.55 -19.22
C VAL A 441 -8.77 -13.92 -18.83
N THR A 442 -8.11 -14.60 -17.90
CA THR A 442 -8.49 -15.95 -17.44
C THR A 442 -8.70 -15.95 -15.93
N LEU A 443 -9.93 -16.23 -15.48
CA LEU A 443 -10.32 -16.30 -14.08
C LEU A 443 -10.73 -17.73 -13.75
N LEU A 444 -9.92 -18.42 -12.95
CA LEU A 444 -10.09 -19.82 -12.55
C LEU A 444 -10.57 -19.92 -11.10
N GLY A 445 -11.30 -21.00 -10.79
CA GLY A 445 -11.80 -21.29 -9.44
C GLY A 445 -13.10 -20.59 -9.06
N LEU A 446 -13.72 -19.85 -10.00
CA LEU A 446 -15.07 -19.31 -9.82
C LEU A 446 -16.12 -20.43 -9.81
N SER A 447 -17.20 -20.25 -9.03
CA SER A 447 -18.37 -21.13 -9.09
C SER A 447 -18.93 -21.20 -10.52
N PRO A 448 -19.46 -22.36 -10.99
CA PRO A 448 -20.07 -22.48 -12.32
C PRO A 448 -21.18 -21.45 -12.61
N ASN A 449 -21.86 -20.98 -11.56
CA ASN A 449 -22.95 -20.00 -11.66
C ASN A 449 -22.47 -18.54 -11.52
N ALA A 450 -21.16 -18.31 -11.33
CA ALA A 450 -20.63 -16.96 -11.17
C ALA A 450 -20.60 -16.24 -12.53
N ALA A 451 -21.42 -15.20 -12.65
CA ALA A 451 -21.46 -14.33 -13.82
C ALA A 451 -20.87 -12.95 -13.49
N TRP A 452 -20.25 -12.31 -14.48
CA TRP A 452 -19.78 -10.93 -14.35
C TRP A 452 -20.98 -10.01 -14.12
N HIS A 453 -20.91 -9.17 -13.09
CA HIS A 453 -21.93 -8.16 -12.83
C HIS A 453 -21.60 -6.90 -13.63
N CYS A 454 -22.49 -6.51 -14.55
CA CYS A 454 -22.31 -5.34 -15.40
C CYS A 454 -23.55 -4.46 -15.40
N GLU A 455 -23.38 -3.19 -15.07
CA GLU A 455 -24.42 -2.17 -15.08
C GLU A 455 -23.84 -0.86 -15.62
N PHE A 456 -24.52 -0.23 -16.59
CA PHE A 456 -24.11 1.06 -17.16
C PHE A 456 -22.63 1.06 -17.59
N VAL A 457 -22.24 0.05 -18.36
CA VAL A 457 -20.90 -0.07 -18.94
C VAL A 457 -20.99 -0.41 -20.41
N SER A 458 -19.98 -0.03 -21.18
CA SER A 458 -19.84 -0.43 -22.58
C SER A 458 -18.37 -0.70 -22.92
N GLY A 459 -18.16 -1.66 -23.82
CA GLY A 459 -16.81 -2.07 -24.16
C GLY A 459 -16.76 -3.30 -25.04
N CYS A 460 -15.59 -3.93 -25.07
CA CYS A 460 -15.39 -5.19 -25.77
C CYS A 460 -14.41 -6.11 -25.07
N THR A 461 -14.50 -7.39 -25.44
CA THR A 461 -13.63 -8.44 -24.94
C THR A 461 -13.04 -9.28 -26.06
N ASN A 462 -11.81 -9.75 -25.88
CA ASN A 462 -11.13 -10.72 -26.75
C ASN A 462 -10.43 -11.77 -25.88
N ALA A 463 -10.68 -13.06 -26.11
CA ALA A 463 -10.10 -14.15 -25.31
C ALA A 463 -10.28 -13.97 -23.79
N VAL A 464 -11.53 -13.93 -23.33
CA VAL A 464 -11.87 -13.78 -21.89
C VAL A 464 -12.60 -15.03 -21.40
N PHE A 465 -12.15 -15.57 -20.27
CA PHE A 465 -12.75 -16.70 -19.58
C PHE A 465 -12.90 -16.41 -18.07
N PRO A 466 -14.06 -16.70 -17.45
CA PRO A 466 -15.31 -17.15 -18.05
C PRO A 466 -15.97 -16.07 -18.93
N LEU A 467 -17.01 -16.43 -19.68
CA LEU A 467 -17.69 -15.54 -20.62
C LEU A 467 -18.17 -14.25 -19.90
N PRO A 468 -17.80 -13.06 -20.40
CA PRO A 468 -18.21 -11.79 -19.81
C PRO A 468 -19.67 -11.45 -20.16
N CYS A 469 -20.20 -10.42 -19.50
CA CYS A 469 -21.56 -9.94 -19.70
C CYS A 469 -21.81 -9.38 -21.13
N PRO A 470 -23.08 -9.37 -21.61
CA PRO A 470 -23.41 -8.87 -22.96
C PRO A 470 -23.04 -7.40 -23.22
N HIS A 471 -22.96 -6.57 -22.18
CA HIS A 471 -22.53 -5.17 -22.26
C HIS A 471 -21.11 -4.99 -22.83
N LEU A 472 -20.30 -6.05 -22.82
CA LEU A 472 -18.93 -6.08 -23.35
C LEU A 472 -18.82 -6.89 -24.66
N GLN A 473 -19.94 -7.19 -25.32
CA GLN A 473 -19.96 -7.95 -26.57
C GLN A 473 -20.32 -7.00 -27.72
N ASN A 474 -19.35 -6.23 -28.21
CA ASN A 474 -19.57 -5.34 -29.34
C ASN A 474 -19.57 -6.13 -30.67
N ASN A 475 -20.74 -6.32 -31.27
CA ASN A 475 -21.00 -7.20 -32.43
C ASN A 475 -20.47 -6.70 -33.80
N GLY A 476 -19.59 -5.69 -33.86
CA GLY A 476 -19.41 -4.92 -35.11
C GLY A 476 -18.00 -4.52 -35.55
N SER A 477 -16.92 -4.89 -34.86
CA SER A 477 -15.59 -4.47 -35.32
C SER A 477 -14.49 -5.47 -34.99
N SER A 478 -13.80 -5.93 -36.04
CA SER A 478 -12.58 -6.74 -36.00
C SER A 478 -11.36 -5.99 -35.44
N THR A 479 -11.50 -4.72 -34.99
CA THR A 479 -10.42 -3.91 -34.39
C THR A 479 -10.62 -3.61 -32.89
N CYS A 480 -11.56 -4.28 -32.24
CA CYS A 480 -11.79 -4.04 -30.81
C CYS A 480 -10.63 -4.58 -29.96
N CYS A 481 -10.05 -3.75 -29.09
CA CYS A 481 -8.86 -4.07 -28.30
C CYS A 481 -7.54 -4.25 -29.10
N SER A 482 -7.44 -3.64 -30.28
CA SER A 482 -6.23 -3.62 -31.12
C SER A 482 -5.27 -2.50 -30.77
#